data_AF-A0A072TV68-F1
#
_entry.id   AF-A0A072TV68-F1
#
_cell.length_a   1.000
_cell.length_b   1.000
_cell.length_c   1.000
_cell.angle_alpha   90.00
_cell.angle_beta   90.00
_cell.angle_gamma   90.00
#
_symmetry.space_group_name_H-M   'P 1'
#
loop_
_entity.id
_entity.type
_entity.pdbx_description
1 polymer ?
#
loop_
_entity_poly.entity_id
_entity_poly.type
_entity_poly.pdbx_seq_one_letter_code
_entity_poly.pdbx_strand_id
1 'polypeptide(L)'
;MHNISFSKMDKLIFNSCIAYFLLFSLLFVHGKELSCNQTPYPHVCNHYIGTTTNKLSTLDSSSSFHDIVLKVTLDQAIEAHKLVSTMELNNFKDKHAKSAWEDCLELYEDTIYQLKRSINSNNLNDKLTWQSASITNHQTCQNGFIDFNLPSHLNYFPSMLSNFTKLLSNSLSISNTLTSSQSSSSSSSSTKQNGGRRLLSDGFPYWLSGSDRKLLQATPGSGIGPRADIVVAQDGSGNYKTISEGVAAAAKLSGKGRVVIHLKAGIYKENVDIKKTVKNLMIFGDGMDSTIVTGNHNAIDGSTTFRSATFGVMGDGFIAKDMTFENTAGPQKHQAVALRSGADHSVFYRCAFKGFQDTLYVYANRQFYRDCNIYGTIDFIFGNAVTVLQNCNIFVRKPMSNQKNTVTAQGRTDPNENTGIVIHNCRITASSDLKAIQNSVKTYLGRPWQKYSRTVVMKSNLDGLINSEGWAPWMGGFALSTLYYGEYMNVGGGANTDGRVKWPGFHVITNPSDAVKFSVGNFLAGDSWISGSGVPFDAGL
;
A
#
# COMPACT_ATOMS: atom_id res chain seq x y z
N MET A 1 48.11 22.11 48.06
CA MET A 1 49.23 21.38 47.44
C MET A 1 48.93 19.90 47.48
N HIS A 2 48.66 19.28 46.34
CA HIS A 2 49.06 17.91 46.01
C HIS A 2 48.91 17.75 44.50
N ASN A 3 49.99 18.07 43.77
CA ASN A 3 50.11 17.77 42.36
C ASN A 3 50.41 16.27 42.24
N ILE A 4 49.44 15.50 41.73
CA ILE A 4 49.64 14.10 41.37
C ILE A 4 50.40 14.09 40.03
N SER A 5 51.72 13.90 40.11
CA SER A 5 52.58 13.68 38.96
C SER A 5 52.39 12.24 38.47
N PHE A 6 51.61 12.05 37.40
CA PHE A 6 51.57 10.77 36.68
C PHE A 6 52.92 10.49 36.01
N SER A 7 53.47 9.30 36.28
CA SER A 7 54.74 8.84 35.71
C SER A 7 54.62 8.69 34.19
N LYS A 8 55.74 8.85 33.47
CA LYS A 8 55.84 8.60 32.02
C LYS A 8 55.35 7.19 31.63
N MET A 9 55.42 6.23 32.55
CA MET A 9 54.93 4.86 32.35
C MET A 9 53.39 4.78 32.29
N ASP A 10 52.69 5.59 33.08
CA ASP A 10 51.22 5.58 33.15
C ASP A 10 50.58 6.15 31.88
N LYS A 11 51.23 7.14 31.26
CA LYS A 11 50.81 7.69 29.96
C LYS A 11 50.98 6.69 28.82
N LEU A 12 52.00 5.83 28.89
CA LEU A 12 52.25 4.81 27.88
C LEU A 12 51.20 3.69 27.96
N ILE A 13 50.85 3.27 29.17
CA ILE A 13 49.83 2.25 29.43
C ILE A 13 48.44 2.80 29.05
N PHE A 14 48.12 4.03 29.42
CA PHE A 14 46.84 4.66 29.07
C PHE A 14 46.66 4.83 27.55
N ASN A 15 47.71 5.27 26.83
CA ASN A 15 47.66 5.36 25.38
C ASN A 15 47.63 3.99 24.69
N SER A 16 48.27 2.97 25.27
CA SER A 16 48.20 1.59 24.77
C SER A 16 46.80 1.00 24.97
N CYS A 17 46.14 1.26 26.10
CA CYS A 17 44.76 0.85 26.36
C CYS A 17 43.76 1.58 25.43
N ILE A 18 43.95 2.87 25.14
CA ILE A 18 43.13 3.60 24.16
C ILE A 18 43.36 3.07 22.75
N ALA A 19 44.61 2.78 22.37
CA ALA A 19 44.91 2.18 21.07
C ALA A 19 44.29 0.77 20.95
N TYR A 20 44.34 -0.04 22.01
CA TYR A 20 43.66 -1.34 22.05
C TYR A 20 42.14 -1.20 22.01
N PHE A 21 41.55 -0.23 22.71
CA PHE A 21 40.11 0.04 22.65
C PHE A 21 39.69 0.54 21.27
N LEU A 22 40.48 1.39 20.62
CA LEU A 22 40.23 1.87 19.25
C LEU A 22 40.42 0.76 18.21
N LEU A 23 41.41 -0.12 18.37
CA LEU A 23 41.58 -1.31 17.54
C LEU A 23 40.47 -2.35 17.77
N PHE A 24 40.02 -2.54 19.00
CA PHE A 24 38.88 -3.41 19.33
C PHE A 24 37.57 -2.82 18.81
N SER A 25 37.42 -1.48 18.85
CA SER A 25 36.31 -0.76 18.23
C SER A 25 36.34 -0.88 16.70
N LEU A 26 37.51 -0.79 16.07
CA LEU A 26 37.70 -0.99 14.63
C LEU A 26 37.45 -2.44 14.19
N LEU A 27 37.74 -3.43 15.05
CA LEU A 27 37.46 -4.84 14.78
C LEU A 27 35.96 -5.20 14.92
N PHE A 28 35.19 -4.46 15.72
CA PHE A 28 33.75 -4.66 15.90
C PHE A 28 32.84 -3.82 14.97
N VAL A 29 33.40 -3.06 14.03
CA VAL A 29 32.63 -2.44 12.92
C VAL A 29 32.68 -3.34 11.66
N HIS A 30 32.67 -4.65 11.84
CA HIS A 30 32.24 -5.55 10.76
C HIS A 30 30.73 -5.69 10.85
N GLY A 31 30.02 -4.85 10.07
CA GLY A 31 28.59 -5.06 9.82
C GLY A 31 28.38 -6.53 9.44
N LYS A 32 27.39 -7.18 10.06
CA LYS A 32 27.09 -8.59 9.84
C LYS A 32 27.03 -8.88 8.34
N GLU A 33 27.97 -9.69 7.84
CA GLU A 33 27.99 -10.04 6.43
C GLU A 33 26.70 -10.79 6.10
N LEU A 34 25.86 -10.17 5.25
CA LEU A 34 24.59 -10.75 4.84
C LEU A 34 24.87 -11.97 3.95
N SER A 35 24.16 -13.06 4.21
CA SER A 35 24.29 -14.29 3.45
C SER A 35 22.96 -15.03 3.33
N CYS A 36 22.89 -15.99 2.41
CA CYS A 36 21.70 -16.80 2.19
C CYS A 36 21.21 -17.54 3.44
N ASN A 37 22.10 -17.88 4.37
CA ASN A 37 21.78 -18.60 5.60
C ASN A 37 20.85 -17.82 6.54
N GLN A 38 20.71 -16.50 6.33
CA GLN A 38 19.86 -15.62 7.13
C GLN A 38 18.48 -15.37 6.47
N THR A 39 18.23 -15.97 5.30
CA THR A 39 16.97 -15.80 4.55
C THR A 39 15.95 -16.88 4.92
N PRO A 40 14.63 -16.66 4.72
CA PRO A 40 13.59 -17.65 4.98
C PRO A 40 13.75 -18.95 4.17
N TYR A 41 14.37 -18.89 2.98
CA TYR A 41 14.61 -20.03 2.10
C TYR A 41 16.09 -20.12 1.67
N PRO A 42 17.02 -20.53 2.57
CA PRO A 42 18.46 -20.53 2.30
C PRO A 42 18.88 -21.38 1.11
N HIS A 43 18.27 -22.56 0.94
CA HIS A 43 18.60 -23.48 -0.15
C HIS A 43 18.30 -22.88 -1.52
N VAL A 44 17.16 -22.18 -1.66
CA VAL A 44 16.77 -21.50 -2.90
C VAL A 44 17.72 -20.34 -3.17
N CYS A 45 18.02 -19.54 -2.15
CA CYS A 45 19.00 -18.44 -2.27
C CYS A 45 20.37 -18.94 -2.76
N ASN A 46 20.94 -19.96 -2.11
CA ASN A 46 22.26 -20.50 -2.45
C ASN A 46 22.30 -21.10 -3.87
N HIS A 47 21.24 -21.82 -4.27
CA HIS A 47 21.16 -22.43 -5.60
C HIS A 47 21.22 -21.40 -6.73
N TYR A 48 20.38 -20.37 -6.65
CA TYR A 48 20.29 -19.37 -7.71
C TYR A 48 21.48 -18.39 -7.68
N ILE A 49 21.96 -17.99 -6.50
CA ILE A 49 23.17 -17.15 -6.43
C ILE A 49 24.38 -17.90 -6.98
N GLY A 50 24.61 -19.15 -6.58
CA GLY A 50 25.75 -19.95 -7.09
C GLY A 50 25.72 -20.14 -8.60
N THR A 51 24.53 -20.34 -9.17
CA THR A 51 24.34 -20.45 -10.63
C THR A 51 24.62 -19.12 -11.34
N THR A 52 24.18 -18.00 -10.77
CA THR A 52 24.39 -16.67 -11.33
C THR A 52 25.84 -16.23 -11.21
N THR A 53 26.52 -16.43 -10.06
CA THR A 53 27.94 -16.08 -9.90
C THR A 53 28.84 -16.85 -10.86
N ASN A 54 28.48 -18.08 -11.23
CA ASN A 54 29.18 -18.86 -12.26
C ASN A 54 28.97 -18.30 -13.69
N LYS A 55 27.84 -17.62 -13.95
CA LYS A 55 27.55 -16.93 -15.22
C LYS A 55 28.07 -15.49 -15.24
N LEU A 56 28.17 -14.83 -14.08
CA LEU A 56 28.50 -13.42 -13.90
C LEU A 56 30.00 -13.15 -13.66
N SER A 57 30.88 -14.10 -13.98
CA SER A 57 32.36 -13.96 -13.91
C SER A 57 32.93 -12.84 -14.80
N THR A 58 32.08 -11.98 -15.36
CA THR A 58 32.39 -10.85 -16.24
C THR A 58 31.80 -9.50 -15.77
N LEU A 59 31.25 -9.37 -14.54
CA LEU A 59 30.76 -8.07 -14.02
C LEU A 59 31.29 -7.69 -12.62
N ASP A 60 31.66 -6.42 -12.56
CA ASP A 60 32.14 -5.54 -11.48
C ASP A 60 32.18 -6.09 -10.04
N SER A 61 33.39 -6.13 -9.47
CA SER A 61 33.71 -6.56 -8.09
C SER A 61 33.12 -5.66 -6.98
N SER A 62 32.20 -4.76 -7.32
CA SER A 62 31.63 -3.72 -6.46
C SER A 62 30.18 -3.98 -6.01
N SER A 63 29.48 -4.98 -6.57
CA SER A 63 28.06 -5.23 -6.24
C SER A 63 27.88 -5.85 -4.85
N SER A 64 27.02 -5.26 -4.02
CA SER A 64 26.71 -5.82 -2.69
C SER A 64 25.94 -7.15 -2.79
N PHE A 65 26.02 -7.99 -1.75
CA PHE A 65 25.23 -9.24 -1.68
C PHE A 65 23.72 -8.98 -1.88
N HIS A 66 23.21 -7.87 -1.34
CA HIS A 66 21.82 -7.47 -1.51
C HIS A 66 21.47 -7.23 -2.98
N ASP A 67 22.32 -6.51 -3.71
CA ASP A 67 22.09 -6.22 -5.13
C ASP A 67 22.18 -7.49 -5.99
N ILE A 68 23.06 -8.43 -5.63
CA ILE A 68 23.14 -9.74 -6.29
C ILE A 68 21.82 -10.51 -6.11
N VAL A 69 21.27 -10.58 -4.89
CA VAL A 69 19.99 -11.27 -4.64
C VAL A 69 18.84 -10.61 -5.41
N LEU A 70 18.80 -9.27 -5.45
CA LEU A 70 17.81 -8.54 -6.23
C LEU A 70 17.92 -8.82 -7.74
N LYS A 71 19.13 -8.85 -8.29
CA LYS A 71 19.38 -9.19 -9.71
C LYS A 71 18.89 -10.60 -10.02
N VAL A 72 19.24 -11.59 -9.19
CA VAL A 72 18.76 -12.97 -9.33
C VAL A 72 17.24 -13.06 -9.29
N THR A 73 16.61 -12.31 -8.37
CA THR A 73 15.15 -12.26 -8.24
C THR A 73 14.51 -11.62 -9.47
N LEU A 74 15.11 -10.56 -10.03
CA LEU A 74 14.69 -9.94 -11.28
C LEU A 74 14.80 -10.91 -12.46
N ASP A 75 15.89 -11.66 -12.59
CA ASP A 75 16.06 -12.65 -13.66
C ASP A 75 14.94 -13.71 -13.61
N GLN A 76 14.57 -14.18 -12.42
CA GLN A 76 13.45 -15.10 -12.27
C GLN A 76 12.09 -14.45 -12.56
N ALA A 77 11.91 -13.16 -12.29
CA ALA A 77 10.70 -12.45 -12.70
C ALA A 77 10.59 -12.34 -14.23
N ILE A 78 11.72 -12.15 -14.92
CA ILE A 78 11.78 -12.11 -16.39
C ILE A 78 11.43 -13.49 -16.97
N GLU A 79 11.99 -14.57 -16.43
CA GLU A 79 11.65 -15.94 -16.86
C GLU A 79 10.19 -16.29 -16.57
N ALA A 80 9.66 -15.88 -15.41
CA ALA A 80 8.25 -16.01 -15.06
C ALA A 80 7.35 -15.32 -16.09
N HIS A 81 7.61 -14.04 -16.40
CA HIS A 81 6.85 -13.29 -17.40
C HIS A 81 6.92 -13.94 -18.78
N LYS A 82 8.13 -14.31 -19.23
CA LYS A 82 8.35 -14.98 -20.51
C LYS A 82 7.52 -16.25 -20.62
N LEU A 83 7.56 -17.10 -19.60
CA LEU A 83 6.78 -18.32 -19.55
C LEU A 83 5.27 -18.02 -19.71
N VAL A 84 4.71 -17.11 -18.90
CA VAL A 84 3.28 -16.76 -18.99
C VAL A 84 2.93 -16.23 -20.37
N SER A 85 3.79 -15.42 -20.98
CA SER A 85 3.60 -14.86 -22.33
C SER A 85 3.61 -15.90 -23.45
N THR A 86 4.31 -17.02 -23.24
CA THR A 86 4.41 -18.12 -24.23
C THR A 86 3.38 -19.21 -24.04
N MET A 87 2.53 -19.14 -23.02
CA MET A 87 1.48 -20.14 -22.79
C MET A 87 0.47 -20.12 -23.93
N GLU A 88 0.10 -21.31 -24.43
CA GLU A 88 -0.89 -21.42 -25.49
C GLU A 88 -2.26 -20.96 -25.00
N LEU A 89 -2.86 -19.99 -25.70
CA LEU A 89 -4.22 -19.50 -25.45
C LEU A 89 -5.28 -20.61 -25.47
N ASN A 90 -5.00 -21.72 -26.16
CA ASN A 90 -5.84 -22.92 -26.17
C ASN A 90 -6.02 -23.57 -24.79
N ASN A 91 -5.11 -23.30 -23.85
CA ASN A 91 -5.21 -23.75 -22.45
C ASN A 91 -6.19 -22.88 -21.62
N PHE A 92 -6.64 -21.74 -22.14
CA PHE A 92 -7.51 -20.77 -21.47
C PHE A 92 -8.79 -20.50 -22.27
N LYS A 93 -9.49 -21.56 -22.71
CA LYS A 93 -10.77 -21.43 -23.44
C LYS A 93 -11.90 -20.85 -22.60
N ASP A 94 -11.85 -21.03 -21.29
CA ASP A 94 -12.78 -20.40 -20.36
C ASP A 94 -12.49 -18.89 -20.24
N LYS A 95 -13.54 -18.07 -20.33
CA LYS A 95 -13.41 -16.60 -20.32
C LYS A 95 -12.79 -16.07 -19.03
N HIS A 96 -13.04 -16.74 -17.91
CA HIS A 96 -12.52 -16.35 -16.59
C HIS A 96 -11.04 -16.73 -16.48
N ALA A 97 -10.68 -17.94 -16.91
CA ALA A 97 -9.30 -18.39 -17.00
C ALA A 97 -8.46 -17.48 -17.89
N LYS A 98 -9.01 -17.05 -19.02
CA LYS A 98 -8.36 -16.08 -19.92
C LYS A 98 -8.16 -14.72 -19.23
N SER A 99 -9.19 -14.20 -18.57
CA SER A 99 -9.09 -12.91 -17.86
C SER A 99 -8.05 -12.97 -16.72
N ALA A 100 -7.98 -14.07 -15.99
CA ALA A 100 -6.97 -14.28 -14.94
C ALA A 100 -5.54 -14.39 -15.52
N TRP A 101 -5.38 -15.04 -16.68
CA TRP A 101 -4.10 -15.10 -17.39
C TRP A 101 -3.65 -13.71 -17.89
N GLU A 102 -4.57 -12.90 -18.44
CA GLU A 102 -4.29 -11.51 -18.85
C GLU A 102 -3.85 -10.65 -17.65
N ASP A 103 -4.41 -10.88 -16.46
CA ASP A 103 -3.90 -10.28 -15.22
C ASP A 103 -2.46 -10.69 -14.95
N CYS A 104 -2.15 -11.99 -14.98
CA CYS A 104 -0.79 -12.47 -14.73
C CYS A 104 0.26 -11.82 -15.65
N LEU A 105 -0.05 -11.63 -16.93
CA LEU A 105 0.85 -10.93 -17.86
C LEU A 105 1.17 -9.51 -17.37
N GLU A 106 0.13 -8.71 -17.11
CA GLU A 106 0.27 -7.33 -16.66
C GLU A 106 1.00 -7.24 -15.30
N LEU A 107 0.69 -8.17 -14.39
CA LEU A 107 1.24 -8.22 -13.04
C LEU A 107 2.71 -8.62 -13.00
N TYR A 108 3.14 -9.55 -13.87
CA TYR A 108 4.57 -9.89 -13.98
C TYR A 108 5.38 -8.78 -14.66
N GLU A 109 4.79 -8.04 -15.61
CA GLU A 109 5.44 -6.82 -16.14
C GLU A 109 5.59 -5.73 -15.07
N ASP A 110 4.61 -5.58 -14.18
CA ASP A 110 4.74 -4.65 -13.06
C ASP A 110 5.78 -5.14 -12.06
N THR A 111 5.83 -6.44 -11.76
CA THR A 111 6.84 -7.04 -10.90
C THR A 111 8.26 -6.78 -11.39
N ILE A 112 8.52 -6.95 -12.68
CA ILE A 112 9.80 -6.61 -13.31
C ILE A 112 10.12 -5.12 -13.13
N TYR A 113 9.13 -4.24 -13.30
CA TYR A 113 9.29 -2.80 -13.10
C TYR A 113 9.67 -2.47 -11.65
N GLN A 114 8.96 -3.02 -10.66
CA GLN A 114 9.23 -2.78 -9.24
C GLN A 114 10.61 -3.31 -8.81
N LEU A 115 11.03 -4.48 -9.29
CA LEU A 115 12.34 -5.05 -9.01
C LEU A 115 13.48 -4.22 -9.63
N LYS A 116 13.32 -3.76 -10.88
CA LYS A 116 14.30 -2.85 -11.52
C LYS A 116 14.47 -1.55 -10.74
N ARG A 117 13.37 -0.96 -10.26
CA ARG A 117 13.43 0.23 -9.40
C ARG A 117 14.13 -0.07 -8.08
N SER A 118 13.86 -1.23 -7.48
CA SER A 118 14.50 -1.65 -6.22
C SER A 118 16.01 -1.79 -6.38
N ILE A 119 16.50 -2.28 -7.52
CA ILE A 119 17.94 -2.33 -7.81
C ILE A 119 18.53 -0.92 -7.94
N ASN A 120 17.81 0.00 -8.59
CA ASN A 120 18.30 1.34 -8.91
C ASN A 120 18.15 2.37 -7.78
N SER A 121 17.46 2.04 -6.69
CA SER A 121 17.23 2.96 -5.57
C SER A 121 18.26 2.76 -4.46
N ASN A 122 18.67 3.85 -3.82
CA ASN A 122 19.49 3.81 -2.60
C ASN A 122 18.64 3.86 -1.32
N ASN A 123 17.33 4.08 -1.43
CA ASN A 123 16.42 4.15 -0.30
C ASN A 123 15.86 2.75 0.03
N LEU A 124 16.24 2.20 1.18
CA LEU A 124 15.84 0.86 1.59
C LEU A 124 14.33 0.73 1.83
N ASN A 125 13.65 1.78 2.32
CA ASN A 125 12.20 1.76 2.49
C ASN A 125 11.48 1.68 1.14
N ASP A 126 12.03 2.33 0.10
CA ASP A 126 11.50 2.22 -1.27
C ASP A 126 11.70 0.81 -1.80
N LYS A 127 12.92 0.24 -1.66
CA LYS A 127 13.20 -1.16 -2.04
C LYS A 127 12.20 -2.12 -1.38
N LEU A 128 12.02 -1.99 -0.06
CA LEU A 128 11.12 -2.84 0.74
C LEU A 128 9.66 -2.73 0.27
N THR A 129 9.20 -1.52 -0.03
CA THR A 129 7.84 -1.26 -0.52
C THR A 129 7.61 -1.89 -1.90
N TRP A 130 8.52 -1.68 -2.84
CA TRP A 130 8.39 -2.18 -4.22
C TRP A 130 8.58 -3.70 -4.31
N GLN A 131 9.40 -4.30 -3.44
CA GLN A 131 9.45 -5.75 -3.31
C GLN A 131 8.16 -6.33 -2.71
N SER A 132 7.55 -5.65 -1.73
CA SER A 132 6.23 -6.05 -1.20
C SER A 132 5.13 -5.96 -2.28
N ALA A 133 5.19 -4.94 -3.13
CA ALA A 133 4.32 -4.84 -4.31
C ALA A 133 4.55 -5.98 -5.32
N SER A 134 5.79 -6.43 -5.50
CA SER A 134 6.14 -7.59 -6.34
C SER A 134 5.52 -8.89 -5.82
N ILE A 135 5.54 -9.12 -4.50
CA ILE A 135 4.83 -10.25 -3.87
C ILE A 135 3.32 -10.13 -4.10
N THR A 136 2.77 -8.93 -3.93
CA THR A 136 1.34 -8.66 -4.15
C THR A 136 0.91 -8.96 -5.58
N ASN A 137 1.71 -8.60 -6.57
CA ASN A 137 1.48 -8.91 -7.99
C ASN A 137 1.41 -10.42 -8.24
N HIS A 138 2.39 -11.17 -7.71
CA HIS A 138 2.39 -12.62 -7.83
C HIS A 138 1.16 -13.26 -7.17
N GLN A 139 0.80 -12.82 -5.96
CA GLN A 139 -0.39 -13.31 -5.26
C GLN A 139 -1.67 -13.00 -6.03
N THR A 140 -1.79 -11.81 -6.61
CA THR A 140 -2.97 -11.38 -7.35
C THR A 140 -3.17 -12.18 -8.64
N CYS A 141 -2.07 -12.51 -9.34
CA CYS A 141 -2.09 -13.43 -10.46
C CYS A 141 -2.69 -14.79 -10.06
N GLN A 142 -2.29 -15.34 -8.90
CA GLN A 142 -2.86 -16.60 -8.41
C GLN A 142 -4.33 -16.46 -8.01
N ASN A 143 -4.68 -15.38 -7.31
CA ASN A 143 -6.04 -15.10 -6.86
C ASN A 143 -7.03 -15.01 -8.03
N GLY A 144 -6.62 -14.45 -9.18
CA GLY A 144 -7.46 -14.39 -10.37
C GLY A 144 -8.01 -15.76 -10.78
N PHE A 145 -7.24 -16.84 -10.63
CA PHE A 145 -7.73 -18.20 -10.86
C PHE A 145 -8.51 -18.77 -9.67
N ILE A 146 -8.06 -18.52 -8.45
CA ILE A 146 -8.67 -19.06 -7.22
C ILE A 146 -10.08 -18.51 -7.00
N ASP A 147 -10.28 -17.21 -7.22
CA ASP A 147 -11.56 -16.52 -7.00
C ASP A 147 -12.65 -17.04 -7.94
N PHE A 148 -12.27 -17.51 -9.13
CA PHE A 148 -13.16 -18.19 -10.08
C PHE A 148 -13.29 -19.70 -9.86
N ASN A 149 -12.73 -20.24 -8.77
CA ASN A 149 -12.68 -21.67 -8.49
C ASN A 149 -11.97 -22.47 -9.59
N LEU A 150 -10.89 -21.91 -10.16
CA LEU A 150 -10.05 -22.51 -11.19
C LEU A 150 -8.60 -22.79 -10.74
N PRO A 151 -8.32 -23.23 -9.50
CA PRO A 151 -6.95 -23.41 -9.01
C PRO A 151 -6.18 -24.49 -9.80
N SER A 152 -6.85 -25.40 -10.49
CA SER A 152 -6.20 -26.41 -11.35
C SER A 152 -5.40 -25.79 -12.50
N HIS A 153 -5.77 -24.58 -12.97
CA HIS A 153 -5.00 -23.86 -13.98
C HIS A 153 -3.63 -23.41 -13.45
N LEU A 154 -3.48 -23.29 -12.12
CA LEU A 154 -2.19 -23.01 -11.52
C LEU A 154 -1.18 -24.16 -11.72
N ASN A 155 -1.63 -25.37 -12.05
CA ASN A 155 -0.74 -26.50 -12.35
C ASN A 155 -0.02 -26.36 -13.71
N TYR A 156 -0.50 -25.49 -14.61
CA TYR A 156 0.20 -25.16 -15.85
C TYR A 156 1.44 -24.28 -15.62
N PHE A 157 1.55 -23.68 -14.45
CA PHE A 157 2.68 -22.87 -14.05
C PHE A 157 3.77 -23.80 -13.46
N PRO A 158 4.99 -23.87 -14.03
CA PRO A 158 6.08 -24.71 -13.57
C PRO A 158 6.49 -24.44 -12.13
N SER A 159 7.19 -25.42 -11.54
CA SER A 159 7.81 -25.30 -10.21
C SER A 159 8.75 -24.10 -10.07
N MET A 160 9.30 -23.59 -11.18
CA MET A 160 10.05 -22.33 -11.24
C MET A 160 9.28 -21.18 -10.57
N LEU A 161 7.96 -21.11 -10.70
CA LEU A 161 7.15 -20.05 -10.10
C LEU A 161 7.00 -20.20 -8.58
N SER A 162 7.08 -21.41 -8.05
CA SER A 162 7.19 -21.62 -6.60
C SER A 162 8.54 -21.13 -6.07
N ASN A 163 9.62 -21.35 -6.81
CA ASN A 163 10.93 -20.82 -6.47
C ASN A 163 10.96 -19.29 -6.58
N PHE A 164 10.23 -18.71 -7.53
CA PHE A 164 10.10 -17.28 -7.68
C PHE A 164 9.49 -16.62 -6.43
N THR A 165 8.40 -17.14 -5.88
CA THR A 165 7.83 -16.65 -4.60
C THR A 165 8.85 -16.69 -3.47
N LYS A 166 9.63 -17.76 -3.37
CA LYS A 166 10.66 -17.93 -2.34
C LYS A 166 11.82 -16.95 -2.51
N LEU A 167 12.22 -16.65 -3.75
CA LEU A 167 13.25 -15.65 -4.05
C LEU A 167 12.77 -14.23 -3.75
N LEU A 168 11.52 -13.90 -4.07
CA LEU A 168 10.91 -12.63 -3.64
C LEU A 168 11.00 -12.49 -2.12
N SER A 169 10.59 -13.50 -1.36
CA SER A 169 10.67 -13.54 0.11
C SER A 169 12.10 -13.38 0.63
N ASN A 170 13.08 -14.12 0.07
CA ASN A 170 14.50 -13.99 0.44
C ASN A 170 15.04 -12.58 0.19
N SER A 171 14.73 -12.00 -0.98
CA SER A 171 15.17 -10.64 -1.32
C SER A 171 14.55 -9.61 -0.37
N LEU A 172 13.28 -9.81 0.00
CA LEU A 172 12.53 -8.93 0.90
C LEU A 172 13.07 -9.01 2.33
N SER A 173 13.39 -10.22 2.84
CA SER A 173 13.93 -10.40 4.19
C SER A 173 15.27 -9.70 4.38
N ILE A 174 16.11 -9.70 3.35
CA ILE A 174 17.40 -8.98 3.36
C ILE A 174 17.15 -7.47 3.42
N SER A 175 16.27 -6.94 2.56
CA SER A 175 15.88 -5.52 2.58
C SER A 175 15.32 -5.09 3.93
N ASN A 176 14.48 -5.93 4.54
CA ASN A 176 13.87 -5.66 5.84
C ASN A 176 14.93 -5.63 6.96
N THR A 177 15.88 -6.56 6.94
CA THR A 177 17.00 -6.61 7.89
C THR A 177 17.88 -5.36 7.80
N LEU A 178 18.20 -4.93 6.58
CA LEU A 178 18.97 -3.70 6.33
C LEU A 178 18.22 -2.46 6.80
N THR A 179 16.92 -2.37 6.50
CA THR A 179 16.05 -1.25 6.90
C THR A 179 15.98 -1.14 8.43
N SER A 180 15.77 -2.26 9.11
CA SER A 180 15.73 -2.33 10.57
C SER A 180 17.07 -1.90 11.19
N SER A 181 18.20 -2.24 10.56
CA SER A 181 19.54 -1.86 11.04
C SER A 181 19.87 -0.37 10.85
N GLN A 182 19.25 0.30 9.87
CA GLN A 182 19.35 1.77 9.74
C GLN A 182 18.47 2.52 10.76
N SER A 183 17.34 1.92 11.14
CA SER A 183 16.45 2.52 12.15
C SER A 183 17.03 2.50 13.57
N SER A 184 17.88 1.51 13.89
CA SER A 184 18.54 1.41 15.20
C SER A 184 19.70 2.39 15.37
N SER A 185 20.41 2.73 14.28
CA SER A 185 21.54 3.69 14.30
C SER A 185 21.13 5.17 14.27
N SER A 186 19.88 5.48 13.93
CA SER A 186 19.32 6.84 13.88
C SER A 186 18.55 7.24 15.15
N SER A 187 18.50 6.36 16.16
CA SER A 187 17.77 6.56 17.42
C SER A 187 18.36 7.59 18.39
N SER A 188 19.42 8.31 18.00
CA SER A 188 20.07 9.35 18.83
C SER A 188 19.56 10.78 18.63
N SER A 189 18.52 11.02 17.82
CA SER A 189 17.88 12.34 17.73
C SER A 189 16.50 12.36 18.37
N SER A 190 16.48 12.59 19.67
CA SER A 190 15.29 12.95 20.43
C SER A 190 14.73 14.29 19.92
N THR A 191 13.86 14.23 18.91
CA THR A 191 13.06 15.38 18.52
C THR A 191 12.02 15.63 19.61
N LYS A 192 12.25 16.68 20.39
CA LYS A 192 11.32 17.19 21.40
C LYS A 192 9.91 17.29 20.79
N GLN A 193 8.99 16.51 21.34
CA GLN A 193 7.56 16.67 21.11
C GLN A 193 7.15 18.04 21.64
N ASN A 194 6.90 18.99 20.74
CA ASN A 194 6.07 20.15 21.02
C ASN A 194 4.86 20.07 20.09
N GLY A 195 3.70 19.79 20.68
CA GLY A 195 2.37 19.84 20.05
C GLY A 195 1.95 21.27 19.71
N GLY A 196 2.72 21.94 18.85
CA GLY A 196 2.32 23.20 18.23
C GLY A 196 1.95 22.95 16.78
N ARG A 197 0.80 23.46 16.33
CA ARG A 197 0.51 23.64 14.91
C ARG A 197 1.71 24.37 14.31
N ARG A 198 2.53 23.68 13.51
CA ARG A 198 3.58 24.32 12.71
C ARG A 198 2.88 25.17 11.65
N LEU A 199 2.65 26.44 11.97
CA LEU A 199 2.42 27.47 10.97
C LEU A 199 3.67 27.55 10.10
N LEU A 200 3.52 27.15 8.85
CA LEU A 200 4.55 27.07 7.83
C LEU A 200 5.13 28.47 7.57
N SER A 201 6.39 28.68 7.94
CA SER A 201 7.20 29.80 7.42
C SER A 201 8.20 29.24 6.39
N ASP A 202 7.66 28.82 5.24
CA ASP A 202 8.40 28.61 3.97
C ASP A 202 8.82 27.16 3.58
N GLY A 203 8.26 26.12 4.23
CA GLY A 203 8.64 24.71 4.01
C GLY A 203 7.85 23.92 2.96
N PHE A 204 8.25 23.96 1.68
CA PHE A 204 7.74 23.05 0.65
C PHE A 204 8.86 22.27 -0.06
N PRO A 205 8.65 21.00 -0.47
CA PRO A 205 9.67 20.20 -1.16
C PRO A 205 10.09 20.80 -2.51
N TYR A 206 11.35 20.59 -2.90
CA TYR A 206 11.92 21.12 -4.14
C TYR A 206 11.21 20.62 -5.42
N TRP A 207 10.53 19.47 -5.36
CA TRP A 207 9.79 18.89 -6.47
C TRP A 207 8.37 19.48 -6.62
N LEU A 208 7.89 20.25 -5.64
CA LEU A 208 6.60 20.92 -5.70
C LEU A 208 6.76 22.37 -6.16
N SER A 209 6.14 22.73 -7.29
CA SER A 209 6.23 24.09 -7.81
C SER A 209 5.36 25.06 -6.99
N GLY A 210 5.68 26.36 -7.02
CA GLY A 210 4.84 27.41 -6.41
C GLY A 210 3.41 27.45 -6.94
N SER A 211 3.21 26.97 -8.17
CA SER A 211 1.92 26.86 -8.85
C SER A 211 1.07 25.74 -8.24
N ASP A 212 1.67 24.57 -8.01
CA ASP A 212 1.00 23.42 -7.40
C ASP A 212 0.53 23.72 -5.97
N ARG A 213 1.29 24.52 -5.22
CA ARG A 213 0.89 24.95 -3.86
C ARG A 213 -0.41 25.74 -3.86
N LYS A 214 -0.54 26.69 -4.78
CA LYS A 214 -1.76 27.51 -4.94
C LYS A 214 -2.93 26.65 -5.43
N LEU A 215 -2.67 25.63 -6.25
CA LEU A 215 -3.62 24.64 -6.76
C LEU A 215 -4.37 23.91 -5.63
N LEU A 216 -3.63 23.52 -4.59
CA LEU A 216 -4.13 22.63 -3.54
C LEU A 216 -4.85 23.40 -2.42
N GLN A 217 -4.39 24.62 -2.15
CA GLN A 217 -5.01 25.56 -1.22
C GLN A 217 -6.28 26.23 -1.77
N ALA A 218 -6.55 26.14 -3.08
CA ALA A 218 -7.72 26.73 -3.69
C ALA A 218 -9.03 26.11 -3.14
N THR A 219 -9.89 27.00 -2.64
CA THR A 219 -11.26 26.70 -2.18
C THR A 219 -12.25 26.91 -3.33
N PRO A 220 -13.31 26.08 -3.46
CA PRO A 220 -14.33 26.31 -4.48
C PRO A 220 -14.90 27.74 -4.38
N GLY A 221 -14.90 28.49 -5.48
CA GLY A 221 -15.48 29.83 -5.57
C GLY A 221 -14.53 31.03 -5.37
N SER A 222 -13.23 30.82 -5.11
CA SER A 222 -12.28 31.93 -4.87
C SER A 222 -11.81 32.68 -6.12
N GLY A 223 -12.22 32.28 -7.33
CA GLY A 223 -11.72 32.85 -8.60
C GLY A 223 -10.24 32.55 -8.89
N ILE A 224 -9.50 32.01 -7.92
CA ILE A 224 -8.11 31.52 -8.01
C ILE A 224 -8.19 29.98 -8.00
N GLY A 225 -8.94 29.42 -8.96
CA GLY A 225 -9.03 27.98 -9.13
C GLY A 225 -7.73 27.41 -9.70
N PRO A 226 -7.48 26.10 -9.54
CA PRO A 226 -6.41 25.40 -10.24
C PRO A 226 -6.39 25.74 -11.74
N ARG A 227 -5.29 26.24 -12.29
CA ARG A 227 -5.14 26.32 -13.76
C ARG A 227 -4.93 24.90 -14.25
N ALA A 228 -6.01 24.22 -14.62
CA ALA A 228 -5.93 22.89 -15.20
C ALA A 228 -5.24 22.93 -16.56
N ASP A 229 -4.41 21.93 -16.83
CA ASP A 229 -3.82 21.72 -18.16
C ASP A 229 -4.87 21.19 -19.13
N ILE A 230 -5.82 20.40 -18.60
CA ILE A 230 -6.88 19.75 -19.35
C ILE A 230 -8.19 19.88 -18.56
N VAL A 231 -9.25 20.31 -19.24
CA VAL A 231 -10.61 20.32 -18.72
C VAL A 231 -11.41 19.23 -19.42
N VAL A 232 -12.07 18.38 -18.66
CA VAL A 232 -13.01 17.36 -19.15
C VAL A 232 -14.42 17.78 -18.73
N ALA A 233 -15.34 17.85 -19.69
CA ALA A 233 -16.72 18.26 -19.44
C ALA A 233 -17.69 17.63 -20.44
N GLN A 234 -18.71 16.91 -19.94
CA GLN A 234 -19.70 16.24 -20.79
C GLN A 234 -20.55 17.22 -21.62
N ASP A 235 -20.74 18.44 -21.11
CA ASP A 235 -21.49 19.52 -21.77
C ASP A 235 -20.75 20.15 -22.97
N GLY A 236 -19.49 19.77 -23.22
CA GLY A 236 -18.67 20.29 -24.30
C GLY A 236 -17.96 21.61 -23.99
N SER A 237 -18.05 22.12 -22.75
CA SER A 237 -17.36 23.34 -22.31
C SER A 237 -15.88 23.13 -21.96
N GLY A 238 -15.38 21.89 -22.03
CA GLY A 238 -13.99 21.50 -21.77
C GLY A 238 -13.22 21.14 -23.04
N ASN A 239 -11.98 20.68 -22.89
CA ASN A 239 -11.15 20.17 -23.97
C ASN A 239 -11.61 18.80 -24.48
N TYR A 240 -12.11 17.96 -23.57
CA TYR A 240 -12.58 16.60 -23.88
C TYR A 240 -13.92 16.32 -23.20
N LYS A 241 -14.66 15.33 -23.70
CA LYS A 241 -15.96 14.92 -23.11
C LYS A 241 -15.85 13.74 -22.17
N THR A 242 -14.80 12.94 -22.31
CA THR A 242 -14.58 11.73 -21.52
C THR A 242 -13.30 11.82 -20.70
N ILE A 243 -13.27 11.09 -19.59
CA ILE A 243 -12.08 11.02 -18.73
C ILE A 243 -10.96 10.32 -19.48
N SER A 244 -11.28 9.26 -20.22
CA SER A 244 -10.32 8.46 -20.96
C SER A 244 -9.55 9.30 -22.00
N GLU A 245 -10.24 10.19 -22.73
CA GLU A 245 -9.60 11.14 -23.65
C GLU A 245 -8.69 12.13 -22.90
N GLY A 246 -9.16 12.67 -21.77
CA GLY A 246 -8.37 13.58 -20.94
C GLY A 246 -7.10 12.92 -20.40
N VAL A 247 -7.19 11.66 -19.97
CA VAL A 247 -6.03 10.86 -19.53
C VAL A 247 -5.07 10.58 -20.68
N ALA A 248 -5.58 10.23 -21.86
CA ALA A 248 -4.75 10.01 -23.05
C ALA A 248 -4.01 11.29 -23.47
N ALA A 249 -4.63 12.46 -23.31
CA ALA A 249 -3.98 13.75 -23.52
C ALA A 249 -2.94 14.05 -22.44
N ALA A 250 -3.25 13.80 -21.17
CA ALA A 250 -2.32 13.97 -20.07
C ALA A 250 -1.08 13.09 -20.19
N ALA A 251 -1.24 11.86 -20.70
CA ALA A 251 -0.13 10.95 -20.98
C ALA A 251 0.93 11.55 -21.92
N LYS A 252 0.52 12.40 -22.88
CA LYS A 252 1.42 13.11 -23.80
C LYS A 252 2.20 14.25 -23.13
N LEU A 253 1.72 14.73 -21.98
CA LEU A 253 2.34 15.78 -21.17
C LEU A 253 3.18 15.22 -20.01
N SER A 254 3.05 13.92 -19.73
CA SER A 254 3.78 13.20 -18.68
C SER A 254 5.30 13.41 -18.80
N GLY A 255 5.98 13.53 -17.65
CA GLY A 255 7.43 13.70 -17.56
C GLY A 255 7.92 15.15 -17.48
N LYS A 256 7.04 16.16 -17.62
CA LYS A 256 7.38 17.59 -17.48
C LYS A 256 6.99 18.22 -16.14
N GLY A 257 6.52 17.41 -15.19
CA GLY A 257 5.96 17.86 -13.92
C GLY A 257 4.61 17.19 -13.65
N ARG A 258 3.82 17.79 -12.75
CA ARG A 258 2.45 17.36 -12.47
C ARG A 258 1.52 17.84 -13.59
N VAL A 259 0.69 16.93 -14.11
CA VAL A 259 -0.36 17.28 -15.09
C VAL A 259 -1.70 17.30 -14.38
N VAL A 260 -2.49 18.34 -14.59
CA VAL A 260 -3.73 18.60 -13.86
C VAL A 260 -4.94 18.51 -14.79
N ILE A 261 -5.83 17.56 -14.51
CA ILE A 261 -7.14 17.43 -15.14
C ILE A 261 -8.21 18.00 -14.21
N HIS A 262 -8.97 18.98 -14.68
CA HIS A 262 -10.23 19.40 -14.07
C HIS A 262 -11.38 18.60 -14.68
N LEU A 263 -12.07 17.83 -13.86
CA LEU A 263 -13.23 17.05 -14.26
C LEU A 263 -14.51 17.76 -13.78
N LYS A 264 -15.17 18.46 -14.70
CA LYS A 264 -16.40 19.21 -14.37
C LYS A 264 -17.52 18.29 -13.87
N ALA A 265 -18.47 18.88 -13.15
CA ALA A 265 -19.66 18.20 -12.65
C ALA A 265 -20.34 17.36 -13.75
N GLY A 266 -20.72 16.14 -13.40
CA GLY A 266 -21.26 15.16 -14.32
C GLY A 266 -21.15 13.73 -13.80
N ILE A 267 -21.85 12.82 -14.47
CA ILE A 267 -21.79 11.38 -14.22
C ILE A 267 -21.09 10.73 -15.42
N TYR A 268 -19.84 10.36 -15.23
CA TYR A 268 -18.97 9.75 -16.23
C TYR A 268 -19.09 8.23 -16.12
N LYS A 269 -19.82 7.62 -17.06
CA LYS A 269 -20.01 6.17 -17.15
C LYS A 269 -18.85 5.55 -17.93
N GLU A 270 -17.71 5.39 -17.26
CA GLU A 270 -16.45 4.93 -17.87
C GLU A 270 -15.69 4.02 -16.90
N ASN A 271 -15.06 2.97 -17.43
CA ASN A 271 -14.00 2.26 -16.74
C ASN A 271 -12.66 2.87 -17.16
N VAL A 272 -11.97 3.53 -16.23
CA VAL A 272 -10.73 4.28 -16.50
C VAL A 272 -9.55 3.55 -15.88
N ASP A 273 -8.44 3.46 -16.61
CA ASP A 273 -7.21 2.85 -16.11
C ASP A 273 -5.98 3.74 -16.38
N ILE A 274 -5.41 4.28 -15.31
CA ILE A 274 -4.21 5.13 -15.34
C ILE A 274 -2.98 4.21 -15.33
N LYS A 275 -2.39 4.00 -16.51
CA LYS A 275 -1.21 3.16 -16.68
C LYS A 275 0.02 3.72 -15.95
N LYS A 276 0.95 2.83 -15.58
CA LYS A 276 2.22 3.15 -14.87
C LYS A 276 3.12 4.19 -15.57
N THR A 277 2.95 4.38 -16.88
CA THR A 277 3.65 5.39 -17.68
C THR A 277 3.13 6.81 -17.49
N VAL A 278 1.91 6.96 -16.96
CA VAL A 278 1.25 8.24 -16.69
C VAL A 278 1.50 8.63 -15.23
N LYS A 279 2.64 9.25 -14.96
CA LYS A 279 3.07 9.64 -13.60
C LYS A 279 2.65 11.06 -13.26
N ASN A 280 2.57 11.37 -11.96
CA ASN A 280 2.26 12.70 -11.42
C ASN A 280 0.98 13.32 -12.00
N LEU A 281 -0.04 12.51 -12.24
CA LEU A 281 -1.34 12.99 -12.69
C LEU A 281 -2.16 13.45 -11.48
N MET A 282 -2.76 14.63 -11.55
CA MET A 282 -3.79 15.08 -10.62
C MET A 282 -5.12 15.19 -11.35
N ILE A 283 -6.18 14.62 -10.79
CA ILE A 283 -7.55 14.82 -11.25
C ILE A 283 -8.33 15.43 -10.10
N PHE A 284 -9.01 16.55 -10.35
CA PHE A 284 -9.92 17.12 -9.36
C PHE A 284 -11.30 17.38 -9.96
N GLY A 285 -12.34 17.09 -9.17
CA GLY A 285 -13.73 17.35 -9.53
C GLY A 285 -14.27 18.67 -8.99
N ASP A 286 -15.53 18.96 -9.32
CA ASP A 286 -16.28 20.10 -8.77
C ASP A 286 -16.91 19.80 -7.39
N GLY A 287 -16.67 18.61 -6.84
CA GLY A 287 -17.19 18.17 -5.54
C GLY A 287 -17.56 16.68 -5.55
N MET A 288 -17.46 16.04 -4.38
CA MET A 288 -17.78 14.61 -4.21
C MET A 288 -19.18 14.25 -4.70
N ASP A 289 -20.16 15.14 -4.52
CA ASP A 289 -21.55 14.91 -4.92
C ASP A 289 -21.88 15.43 -6.33
N SER A 290 -20.92 16.06 -7.01
CA SER A 290 -21.11 16.69 -8.32
C SER A 290 -20.36 16.00 -9.44
N THR A 291 -19.17 15.46 -9.17
CA THR A 291 -18.33 14.76 -10.15
C THR A 291 -18.23 13.29 -9.78
N ILE A 292 -18.88 12.42 -10.55
CA ILE A 292 -18.99 10.98 -10.26
C ILE A 292 -18.48 10.17 -11.45
N VAL A 293 -17.54 9.27 -11.20
CA VAL A 293 -17.13 8.23 -12.16
C VAL A 293 -17.77 6.92 -11.73
N THR A 294 -18.50 6.26 -12.64
CA THR A 294 -19.32 5.10 -12.30
C THR A 294 -19.19 3.97 -13.32
N GLY A 295 -19.14 2.74 -12.81
CA GLY A 295 -19.07 1.50 -13.58
C GLY A 295 -19.83 0.37 -12.87
N ASN A 296 -19.80 -0.84 -13.42
CA ASN A 296 -20.53 -1.99 -12.86
C ASN A 296 -19.87 -3.35 -13.15
N HIS A 297 -18.58 -3.37 -13.51
CA HIS A 297 -17.84 -4.61 -13.69
C HIS A 297 -17.76 -5.38 -12.36
N ASN A 298 -17.85 -6.71 -12.43
CA ASN A 298 -17.97 -7.56 -11.24
C ASN A 298 -17.57 -9.02 -11.53
N ALA A 299 -17.35 -9.78 -10.45
CA ALA A 299 -16.96 -11.18 -10.51
C ALA A 299 -17.99 -12.09 -11.19
N ILE A 300 -19.28 -11.94 -10.86
CA ILE A 300 -20.35 -12.79 -11.42
C ILE A 300 -20.45 -12.70 -12.94
N ASP A 301 -20.28 -11.50 -13.49
CA ASP A 301 -20.39 -11.28 -14.94
C ASP A 301 -19.07 -11.59 -15.69
N GLY A 302 -18.00 -11.89 -14.94
CA GLY A 302 -16.77 -12.52 -15.43
C GLY A 302 -15.52 -11.65 -15.41
N SER A 303 -15.54 -10.51 -14.71
CA SER A 303 -14.32 -9.74 -14.44
C SER A 303 -13.58 -10.34 -13.26
N THR A 304 -12.25 -10.43 -13.32
CA THR A 304 -11.48 -10.69 -12.08
C THR A 304 -11.71 -9.54 -11.09
N THR A 305 -11.51 -9.79 -9.79
CA THR A 305 -11.54 -8.73 -8.77
C THR A 305 -10.64 -7.56 -9.16
N PHE A 306 -9.44 -7.85 -9.69
CA PHE A 306 -8.48 -6.84 -10.18
C PHE A 306 -9.02 -5.98 -11.34
N ARG A 307 -9.66 -6.59 -12.35
CA ARG A 307 -10.25 -5.90 -13.52
C ARG A 307 -11.66 -5.36 -13.31
N SER A 308 -12.30 -5.66 -12.17
CA SER A 308 -13.62 -5.13 -11.82
C SER A 308 -13.62 -3.63 -11.47
N ALA A 309 -12.44 -3.03 -11.30
CA ALA A 309 -12.29 -1.63 -10.93
C ALA A 309 -12.96 -0.69 -11.94
N THR A 310 -13.81 0.21 -11.44
CA THR A 310 -14.30 1.35 -12.22
C THR A 310 -13.16 2.32 -12.52
N PHE A 311 -12.27 2.55 -11.55
CA PHE A 311 -11.11 3.41 -11.73
C PHE A 311 -9.84 2.72 -11.20
N GLY A 312 -8.92 2.36 -12.11
CA GLY A 312 -7.63 1.76 -11.81
C GLY A 312 -6.49 2.78 -11.87
N VAL A 313 -5.58 2.76 -10.90
CA VAL A 313 -4.44 3.68 -10.84
C VAL A 313 -3.14 2.93 -10.60
N MET A 314 -2.23 2.97 -11.57
CA MET A 314 -0.88 2.41 -11.48
C MET A 314 0.23 3.46 -11.65
N GLY A 315 -0.11 4.69 -12.04
CA GLY A 315 0.84 5.79 -12.22
C GLY A 315 1.25 6.46 -10.90
N ASP A 316 2.54 6.36 -10.53
CA ASP A 316 3.09 6.93 -9.30
C ASP A 316 2.80 8.44 -9.16
N GLY A 317 2.58 8.91 -7.92
CA GLY A 317 2.34 10.32 -7.60
C GLY A 317 0.93 10.83 -7.97
N PHE A 318 0.00 9.91 -8.25
CA PHE A 318 -1.39 10.22 -8.57
C PHE A 318 -2.10 10.94 -7.44
N ILE A 319 -2.88 11.96 -7.76
CA ILE A 319 -3.75 12.66 -6.82
C ILE A 319 -5.16 12.71 -7.35
N ALA A 320 -6.14 12.32 -6.53
CA ALA A 320 -7.55 12.63 -6.77
C ALA A 320 -8.09 13.57 -5.68
N LYS A 321 -8.94 14.52 -6.09
CA LYS A 321 -9.55 15.49 -5.18
C LYS A 321 -11.01 15.79 -5.55
N ASP A 322 -11.88 15.96 -4.57
CA ASP A 322 -13.25 16.48 -4.75
C ASP A 322 -14.09 15.71 -5.79
N MET A 323 -14.08 14.37 -5.76
CA MET A 323 -14.81 13.52 -6.71
C MET A 323 -15.21 12.15 -6.12
N THR A 324 -16.15 11.47 -6.76
CA THR A 324 -16.61 10.12 -6.37
C THR A 324 -16.20 9.06 -7.40
N PHE A 325 -15.76 7.90 -6.90
CA PHE A 325 -15.59 6.65 -7.64
C PHE A 325 -16.66 5.65 -7.18
N GLU A 326 -17.41 5.07 -8.11
CA GLU A 326 -18.55 4.23 -7.78
C GLU A 326 -18.60 2.97 -8.63
N ASN A 327 -18.90 1.83 -7.99
CA ASN A 327 -19.31 0.62 -8.67
C ASN A 327 -20.76 0.27 -8.28
N THR A 328 -21.63 0.20 -9.28
CA THR A 328 -23.09 0.04 -9.12
C THR A 328 -23.59 -1.40 -9.30
N ALA A 329 -22.70 -2.40 -9.39
CA ALA A 329 -23.09 -3.80 -9.63
C ALA A 329 -24.09 -4.35 -8.60
N GLY A 330 -23.97 -3.93 -7.33
CA GLY A 330 -24.82 -4.39 -6.23
C GLY A 330 -24.27 -5.62 -5.49
N PRO A 331 -24.79 -5.93 -4.30
CA PRO A 331 -24.23 -6.96 -3.44
C PRO A 331 -24.42 -8.40 -3.98
N GLN A 332 -25.41 -8.61 -4.86
CA GLN A 332 -25.66 -9.88 -5.53
C GLN A 332 -24.62 -10.24 -6.60
N LYS A 333 -23.77 -9.29 -6.98
CA LYS A 333 -22.72 -9.46 -7.99
C LYS A 333 -21.35 -9.79 -7.40
N HIS A 334 -21.28 -9.97 -6.07
CA HIS A 334 -20.06 -10.21 -5.32
C HIS A 334 -19.00 -9.12 -5.54
N GLN A 335 -17.73 -9.49 -5.74
CA GLN A 335 -16.61 -8.55 -5.83
C GLN A 335 -16.82 -7.56 -6.99
N ALA A 336 -16.83 -6.26 -6.68
CA ALA A 336 -17.07 -5.20 -7.63
C ALA A 336 -16.38 -3.90 -7.18
N VAL A 337 -15.16 -3.69 -7.68
CA VAL A 337 -14.28 -2.63 -7.20
C VAL A 337 -14.68 -1.26 -7.76
N ALA A 338 -14.78 -0.25 -6.89
CA ALA A 338 -14.99 1.14 -7.30
C ALA A 338 -13.66 1.80 -7.66
N LEU A 339 -12.65 1.67 -6.80
CA LEU A 339 -11.30 2.17 -7.07
C LEU A 339 -10.24 1.13 -6.68
N ARG A 340 -9.28 0.90 -7.58
CA ARG A 340 -8.05 0.16 -7.32
C ARG A 340 -6.85 1.10 -7.45
N SER A 341 -6.06 1.24 -6.39
CA SER A 341 -4.78 1.97 -6.46
C SER A 341 -3.62 1.03 -6.21
N GLY A 342 -2.70 0.92 -7.16
CA GLY A 342 -1.37 0.32 -7.03
C GLY A 342 -0.23 1.33 -7.24
N ALA A 343 -0.56 2.62 -7.35
CA ALA A 343 0.41 3.68 -7.54
C ALA A 343 1.12 4.05 -6.23
N ASP A 344 2.45 4.12 -6.28
CA ASP A 344 3.22 4.60 -5.14
C ASP A 344 3.04 6.11 -4.98
N HIS A 345 3.01 6.55 -3.72
CA HIS A 345 2.74 7.95 -3.35
C HIS A 345 1.41 8.49 -3.91
N SER A 346 0.36 7.66 -3.91
CA SER A 346 -0.97 8.11 -4.32
C SER A 346 -1.72 8.79 -3.16
N VAL A 347 -2.42 9.88 -3.48
CA VAL A 347 -3.22 10.65 -2.51
C VAL A 347 -4.67 10.81 -2.98
N PHE A 348 -5.61 10.59 -2.08
CA PHE A 348 -7.03 10.82 -2.30
C PHE A 348 -7.53 11.77 -1.23
N TYR A 349 -8.02 12.96 -1.63
CA TYR A 349 -8.41 14.01 -0.69
C TYR A 349 -9.83 14.49 -0.96
N ARG A 350 -10.73 14.34 0.02
CA ARG A 350 -12.16 14.61 -0.17
C ARG A 350 -12.71 13.86 -1.38
N CYS A 351 -12.48 12.54 -1.37
CA CYS A 351 -13.03 11.63 -2.37
C CYS A 351 -14.10 10.73 -1.73
N ALA A 352 -15.03 10.25 -2.55
CA ALA A 352 -15.96 9.20 -2.14
C ALA A 352 -15.68 7.90 -2.90
N PHE A 353 -15.81 6.77 -2.21
CA PHE A 353 -15.68 5.43 -2.77
C PHE A 353 -16.96 4.67 -2.44
N LYS A 354 -17.75 4.34 -3.45
CA LYS A 354 -19.09 3.78 -3.29
C LYS A 354 -19.20 2.41 -3.94
N GLY A 355 -19.54 1.40 -3.15
CA GLY A 355 -19.79 0.06 -3.64
C GLY A 355 -20.51 -0.80 -2.59
N PHE A 356 -20.32 -2.11 -2.70
CA PHE A 356 -20.77 -3.11 -1.74
C PHE A 356 -19.57 -3.98 -1.31
N GLN A 357 -19.42 -5.16 -1.89
CA GLN A 357 -18.27 -6.02 -1.65
C GLN A 357 -17.05 -5.51 -2.42
N ASP A 358 -15.89 -5.46 -1.75
CA ASP A 358 -14.59 -5.12 -2.34
C ASP A 358 -14.53 -3.69 -2.94
N THR A 359 -15.13 -2.70 -2.26
CA THR A 359 -15.27 -1.33 -2.80
C THR A 359 -13.94 -0.64 -3.10
N LEU A 360 -13.02 -0.60 -2.13
CA LEU A 360 -11.74 0.10 -2.21
C LEU A 360 -10.59 -0.90 -2.15
N TYR A 361 -9.96 -1.12 -3.30
CA TYR A 361 -8.81 -2.01 -3.41
C TYR A 361 -7.51 -1.20 -3.24
N VAL A 362 -7.01 -1.15 -2.00
CA VAL A 362 -5.69 -0.61 -1.63
C VAL A 362 -4.62 -1.63 -2.02
N TYR A 363 -4.43 -1.75 -3.34
CA TYR A 363 -3.76 -2.88 -3.99
C TYR A 363 -2.32 -3.06 -3.51
N ALA A 364 -1.44 -2.10 -3.79
CA ALA A 364 0.00 -2.16 -3.47
C ALA A 364 0.62 -0.77 -3.30
N ASN A 365 1.87 -0.70 -2.85
CA ASN A 365 2.65 0.53 -2.64
C ASN A 365 2.07 1.48 -1.57
N ARG A 366 2.61 2.70 -1.43
CA ARG A 366 2.22 3.66 -0.38
C ARG A 366 1.06 4.54 -0.82
N GLN A 367 0.04 4.66 0.05
CA GLN A 367 -1.21 5.35 -0.27
C GLN A 367 -1.73 6.15 0.93
N PHE A 368 -2.27 7.33 0.67
CA PHE A 368 -2.86 8.19 1.69
C PHE A 368 -4.27 8.65 1.30
N TYR A 369 -5.21 8.47 2.22
CA TYR A 369 -6.61 8.87 2.06
C TYR A 369 -6.96 9.86 3.17
N ARG A 370 -7.39 11.07 2.80
CA ARG A 370 -7.72 12.15 3.74
C ARG A 370 -9.12 12.69 3.51
N ASP A 371 -9.90 12.83 4.57
CA ASP A 371 -11.24 13.44 4.53
C ASP A 371 -12.18 12.75 3.52
N CYS A 372 -12.03 11.44 3.33
CA CYS A 372 -12.79 10.66 2.36
C CYS A 372 -14.04 10.02 2.96
N ASN A 373 -15.01 9.70 2.12
CA ASN A 373 -16.17 8.87 2.47
C ASN A 373 -16.07 7.50 1.79
N ILE A 374 -16.05 6.41 2.55
CA ILE A 374 -15.94 5.04 2.02
C ILE A 374 -17.21 4.28 2.39
N TYR A 375 -17.85 3.63 1.42
CA TYR A 375 -19.09 2.88 1.62
C TYR A 375 -18.97 1.44 1.15
N GLY A 376 -19.38 0.46 1.95
CA GLY A 376 -19.42 -0.94 1.50
C GLY A 376 -19.95 -1.93 2.54
N THR A 377 -19.86 -3.21 2.22
CA THR A 377 -20.40 -4.32 3.02
C THR A 377 -19.33 -5.30 3.48
N ILE A 378 -18.89 -6.17 2.56
CA ILE A 378 -17.92 -7.24 2.80
C ILE A 378 -16.57 -6.78 2.26
N ASP A 379 -15.54 -6.85 3.10
CA ASP A 379 -14.13 -6.64 2.74
C ASP A 379 -13.89 -5.33 1.96
N PHE A 380 -14.66 -4.30 2.29
CA PHE A 380 -14.80 -3.17 1.37
C PHE A 380 -13.60 -2.20 1.40
N ILE A 381 -12.63 -2.41 2.30
CA ILE A 381 -11.27 -1.86 2.24
C ILE A 381 -10.29 -3.03 2.32
N PHE A 382 -9.71 -3.41 1.18
CA PHE A 382 -8.90 -4.63 1.10
C PHE A 382 -7.66 -4.44 0.24
N GLY A 383 -6.70 -5.34 0.41
CA GLY A 383 -5.45 -5.34 -0.35
C GLY A 383 -4.20 -5.40 0.51
N ASN A 384 -3.05 -5.10 -0.09
CA ASN A 384 -1.74 -5.27 0.52
C ASN A 384 -0.83 -4.05 0.30
N ALA A 385 -1.41 -2.86 0.22
CA ALA A 385 -0.66 -1.62 0.23
C ALA A 385 -0.10 -1.27 1.62
N VAL A 386 0.78 -0.28 1.67
CA VAL A 386 1.14 0.48 2.89
C VAL A 386 0.18 1.67 2.93
N THR A 387 -0.92 1.59 3.68
CA THR A 387 -2.01 2.59 3.57
C THR A 387 -2.42 3.16 4.91
N VAL A 388 -2.61 4.49 4.93
CA VAL A 388 -3.28 5.20 6.03
C VAL A 388 -4.52 5.92 5.50
N LEU A 389 -5.66 5.65 6.14
CA LEU A 389 -6.88 6.45 6.02
C LEU A 389 -6.96 7.35 7.24
N GLN A 390 -6.94 8.66 7.03
CA GLN A 390 -6.94 9.66 8.10
C GLN A 390 -8.13 10.61 8.00
N ASN A 391 -8.85 10.78 9.11
CA ASN A 391 -10.02 11.68 9.18
C ASN A 391 -11.13 11.32 8.16
N CYS A 392 -11.27 10.04 7.83
CA CYS A 392 -12.29 9.56 6.90
C CYS A 392 -13.59 9.16 7.62
N ASN A 393 -14.70 9.22 6.90
CA ASN A 393 -15.93 8.57 7.29
C ASN A 393 -16.07 7.23 6.57
N ILE A 394 -16.28 6.17 7.33
CA ILE A 394 -16.40 4.79 6.87
C ILE A 394 -17.83 4.34 7.18
N PHE A 395 -18.61 4.16 6.12
CA PHE A 395 -20.04 3.87 6.17
C PHE A 395 -20.30 2.41 5.81
N VAL A 396 -20.72 1.63 6.80
CA VAL A 396 -21.08 0.23 6.63
C VAL A 396 -22.52 0.13 6.13
N ARG A 397 -22.69 -0.52 4.97
CA ARG A 397 -23.97 -0.68 4.29
C ARG A 397 -24.72 -1.94 4.67
N LYS A 398 -26.01 -1.96 4.32
CA LYS A 398 -26.84 -3.16 4.42
C LYS A 398 -26.32 -4.23 3.44
N PRO A 399 -25.90 -5.41 3.93
CA PRO A 399 -25.52 -6.53 3.07
C PRO A 399 -26.77 -7.32 2.64
N MET A 400 -26.57 -8.41 1.90
CA MET A 400 -27.65 -9.37 1.66
C MET A 400 -28.05 -10.09 2.95
N SER A 401 -29.22 -10.74 2.94
CA SER A 401 -29.65 -11.58 4.04
C SER A 401 -28.59 -12.64 4.39
N ASN A 402 -28.40 -12.91 5.68
CA ASN A 402 -27.44 -13.88 6.23
C ASN A 402 -25.95 -13.60 5.96
N GLN A 403 -25.61 -12.44 5.38
CA GLN A 403 -24.23 -11.99 5.29
C GLN A 403 -23.81 -11.21 6.54
N LYS A 404 -22.50 -11.12 6.74
CA LYS A 404 -21.84 -10.28 7.75
C LYS A 404 -21.02 -9.21 7.04
N ASN A 405 -20.90 -8.05 7.65
CA ASN A 405 -20.04 -6.98 7.15
C ASN A 405 -18.63 -7.08 7.73
N THR A 406 -17.63 -6.72 6.94
CA THR A 406 -16.22 -6.65 7.33
C THR A 406 -15.63 -5.38 6.74
N VAL A 407 -15.13 -4.48 7.60
CA VAL A 407 -14.56 -3.22 7.13
C VAL A 407 -13.27 -3.45 6.35
N THR A 408 -12.37 -4.29 6.88
CA THR A 408 -11.10 -4.59 6.22
C THR A 408 -10.90 -6.08 5.90
N ALA A 409 -10.13 -6.32 4.84
CA ALA A 409 -9.54 -7.62 4.54
C ALA A 409 -8.09 -7.42 4.05
N GLN A 410 -7.15 -7.32 4.99
CA GLN A 410 -5.76 -7.03 4.66
C GLN A 410 -5.01 -8.30 4.25
N GLY A 411 -4.27 -8.20 3.13
CA GLY A 411 -3.74 -9.33 2.37
C GLY A 411 -2.23 -9.56 2.48
N ARG A 412 -1.57 -9.25 3.60
CA ARG A 412 -0.13 -9.49 3.77
C ARG A 412 0.21 -10.99 3.86
N THR A 413 1.09 -11.48 3.00
CA THR A 413 1.43 -12.91 2.86
C THR A 413 2.82 -13.26 3.40
N ASP A 414 3.72 -12.29 3.54
CA ASP A 414 5.07 -12.45 4.08
C ASP A 414 5.31 -11.50 5.27
N PRO A 415 5.88 -11.98 6.39
CA PRO A 415 6.07 -11.16 7.59
C PRO A 415 7.07 -10.01 7.39
N ASN A 416 7.93 -10.09 6.37
CA ASN A 416 8.91 -9.06 6.03
C ASN A 416 8.32 -7.92 5.20
N GLU A 417 7.07 -8.02 4.75
CA GLU A 417 6.40 -6.93 4.06
C GLU A 417 6.12 -5.77 5.04
N ASN A 418 6.36 -4.55 4.58
CA ASN A 418 6.05 -3.31 5.32
C ASN A 418 4.59 -2.86 5.16
N THR A 419 3.73 -3.71 4.62
CA THR A 419 2.35 -3.41 4.23
C THR A 419 1.35 -3.52 5.38
N GLY A 420 0.19 -2.90 5.24
CA GLY A 420 -0.85 -2.87 6.26
C GLY A 420 -1.87 -1.78 6.01
N ILE A 421 -3.04 -1.92 6.64
CA ILE A 421 -4.09 -0.92 6.62
C ILE A 421 -4.15 -0.24 7.99
N VAL A 422 -4.01 1.08 8.01
CA VAL A 422 -4.17 1.90 9.22
C VAL A 422 -5.39 2.80 9.05
N ILE A 423 -6.32 2.71 9.99
CA ILE A 423 -7.48 3.59 10.13
C ILE A 423 -7.19 4.52 11.31
N HIS A 424 -6.95 5.80 11.03
CA HIS A 424 -6.46 6.77 12.01
C HIS A 424 -7.38 7.98 12.12
N ASN A 425 -7.93 8.24 13.30
CA ASN A 425 -8.84 9.37 13.52
C ASN A 425 -10.06 9.35 12.58
N CYS A 426 -10.60 8.17 12.28
CA CYS A 426 -11.75 8.00 11.40
C CYS A 426 -13.04 7.80 12.21
N ARG A 427 -14.18 7.83 11.51
CA ARG A 427 -15.47 7.40 12.06
C ARG A 427 -15.98 6.18 11.31
N ILE A 428 -16.26 5.09 12.03
CA ILE A 428 -16.91 3.89 11.47
C ILE A 428 -18.36 3.84 11.96
N THR A 429 -19.31 3.94 11.04
CA THR A 429 -20.75 4.10 11.33
C THR A 429 -21.62 3.36 10.32
N ALA A 430 -22.88 3.10 10.68
CA ALA A 430 -23.87 2.54 9.77
C ALA A 430 -24.34 3.60 8.76
N SER A 431 -24.43 3.26 7.48
CA SER A 431 -25.17 4.08 6.53
C SER A 431 -26.67 4.01 6.80
N SER A 432 -27.41 4.93 6.17
CA SER A 432 -28.86 5.06 6.31
C SER A 432 -29.62 3.75 6.06
N ASP A 433 -29.18 2.94 5.09
CA ASP A 433 -29.80 1.66 4.74
C ASP A 433 -29.55 0.53 5.77
N LEU A 434 -28.52 0.63 6.60
CA LEU A 434 -28.20 -0.34 7.65
C LEU A 434 -28.75 0.08 9.02
N LYS A 435 -28.84 1.38 9.30
CA LYS A 435 -29.09 1.93 10.64
C LYS A 435 -30.28 1.32 11.38
N ALA A 436 -31.40 1.09 10.69
CA ALA A 436 -32.61 0.51 11.28
C ALA A 436 -32.47 -0.96 11.69
N ILE A 437 -31.52 -1.70 11.10
CA ILE A 437 -31.32 -3.14 11.31
C ILE A 437 -29.91 -3.48 11.79
N GLN A 438 -29.11 -2.49 12.19
CA GLN A 438 -27.69 -2.66 12.50
C GLN A 438 -27.44 -3.70 13.61
N ASN A 439 -28.36 -3.83 14.57
CA ASN A 439 -28.26 -4.81 15.66
C ASN A 439 -28.50 -6.26 15.20
N SER A 440 -29.10 -6.45 14.02
CA SER A 440 -29.39 -7.76 13.42
C SER A 440 -28.32 -8.19 12.41
N VAL A 441 -27.37 -7.31 12.07
CA VAL A 441 -26.30 -7.57 11.09
C VAL A 441 -24.96 -7.54 11.80
N LYS A 442 -24.27 -8.69 11.84
CA LYS A 442 -22.92 -8.73 12.41
C LYS A 442 -21.97 -7.91 11.55
N THR A 443 -21.32 -6.92 12.16
CA THR A 443 -20.30 -6.08 11.51
C THR A 443 -19.00 -6.18 12.29
N TYR A 444 -17.90 -6.39 11.57
CA TYR A 444 -16.56 -6.56 12.13
C TYR A 444 -15.59 -5.53 11.55
N LEU A 445 -14.56 -5.16 12.31
CA LEU A 445 -13.47 -4.29 11.87
C LEU A 445 -12.67 -4.92 10.72
N GLY A 446 -12.57 -6.25 10.68
CA GLY A 446 -11.99 -6.94 9.55
C GLY A 446 -11.84 -8.45 9.73
N ARG A 447 -11.24 -9.10 8.73
CA ARG A 447 -10.87 -10.52 8.73
C ARG A 447 -9.56 -10.78 7.96
N PRO A 448 -8.76 -11.80 8.35
CA PRO A 448 -7.42 -11.97 7.81
C PRO A 448 -7.42 -12.69 6.46
N TRP A 449 -7.50 -11.93 5.36
CA TRP A 449 -7.44 -12.50 4.01
C TRP A 449 -6.18 -13.34 3.80
N GLN A 450 -5.05 -12.94 4.39
CA GLN A 450 -3.78 -13.63 4.27
C GLN A 450 -3.08 -13.84 5.62
N LYS A 451 -2.11 -14.77 5.63
CA LYS A 451 -1.50 -15.34 6.84
C LYS A 451 -0.94 -14.30 7.81
N TYR A 452 -0.38 -13.19 7.33
CA TYR A 452 0.23 -12.15 8.16
C TYR A 452 -0.57 -10.84 8.16
N SER A 453 -1.88 -10.94 7.93
CA SER A 453 -2.80 -9.80 7.86
C SER A 453 -2.51 -8.76 8.94
N ARG A 454 -2.37 -7.49 8.56
CA ARG A 454 -2.03 -6.40 9.48
C ARG A 454 -2.99 -5.23 9.33
N THR A 455 -3.76 -4.95 10.37
CA THR A 455 -4.69 -3.82 10.42
C THR A 455 -4.64 -3.15 11.78
N VAL A 456 -4.59 -1.82 11.80
CA VAL A 456 -4.64 -1.03 13.04
C VAL A 456 -5.76 -0.01 12.94
N VAL A 457 -6.61 0.03 13.96
CA VAL A 457 -7.67 1.04 14.12
C VAL A 457 -7.33 1.87 15.34
N MET A 458 -7.02 3.15 15.13
CA MET A 458 -6.54 4.00 16.21
C MET A 458 -7.17 5.39 16.22
N LYS A 459 -7.41 5.90 17.45
CA LYS A 459 -8.02 7.20 17.74
C LYS A 459 -9.32 7.44 16.98
N SER A 460 -10.05 6.38 16.67
CA SER A 460 -11.22 6.42 15.80
C SER A 460 -12.51 6.28 16.60
N ASN A 461 -13.59 6.87 16.10
CA ASN A 461 -14.93 6.68 16.66
C ASN A 461 -15.59 5.44 16.02
N LEU A 462 -15.91 4.45 16.84
CA LEU A 462 -16.57 3.21 16.48
C LEU A 462 -18.00 3.24 17.02
N ASP A 463 -18.99 3.37 16.14
CA ASP A 463 -20.39 3.31 16.54
C ASP A 463 -20.76 1.88 17.03
N GLY A 464 -21.92 1.75 17.69
CA GLY A 464 -22.36 0.49 18.32
C GLY A 464 -22.70 -0.67 17.36
N LEU A 465 -22.55 -0.49 16.04
CA LEU A 465 -22.73 -1.57 15.06
C LEU A 465 -21.59 -2.60 15.10
N ILE A 466 -20.40 -2.21 15.58
CA ILE A 466 -19.24 -3.10 15.65
C ILE A 466 -19.52 -4.18 16.69
N ASN A 467 -19.48 -5.44 16.26
CA ASN A 467 -19.70 -6.58 17.13
C ASN A 467 -18.67 -6.60 18.27
N SER A 468 -19.05 -7.06 19.47
CA SER A 468 -18.15 -7.11 20.63
C SER A 468 -16.88 -7.91 20.37
N GLU A 469 -16.95 -8.98 19.56
CA GLU A 469 -15.79 -9.76 19.11
C GLU A 469 -14.76 -8.91 18.35
N GLY A 470 -15.21 -7.83 17.69
CA GLY A 470 -14.42 -6.86 16.93
C GLY A 470 -13.94 -7.39 15.57
N TRP A 471 -13.36 -8.58 15.55
CA TRP A 471 -12.70 -9.17 14.38
C TRP A 471 -13.28 -10.54 14.05
N ALA A 472 -13.42 -10.85 12.76
CA ALA A 472 -13.97 -12.12 12.30
C ALA A 472 -12.85 -13.05 11.80
N PRO A 473 -12.91 -14.37 12.07
CA PRO A 473 -11.99 -15.32 11.46
C PRO A 473 -12.23 -15.37 9.95
N TRP A 474 -11.16 -15.60 9.18
CA TRP A 474 -11.28 -15.92 7.76
C TRP A 474 -11.91 -17.31 7.58
N MET A 475 -11.24 -18.33 8.14
CA MET A 475 -11.70 -19.72 8.19
C MET A 475 -10.96 -20.47 9.30
N GLY A 476 -11.70 -21.07 10.23
CA GLY A 476 -11.12 -21.83 11.35
C GLY A 476 -10.04 -21.05 12.10
N GLY A 477 -8.91 -21.70 12.39
CA GLY A 477 -7.74 -21.11 13.05
C GLY A 477 -6.73 -20.42 12.12
N PHE A 478 -7.04 -20.23 10.83
CA PHE A 478 -6.11 -19.62 9.86
C PHE A 478 -5.69 -18.21 10.30
N ALA A 479 -4.39 -17.92 10.22
CA ALA A 479 -3.75 -16.63 10.51
C ALA A 479 -3.85 -16.10 11.95
N LEU A 480 -4.68 -16.68 12.83
CA LEU A 480 -5.01 -16.09 14.15
C LEU A 480 -3.79 -15.88 15.06
N SER A 481 -2.73 -16.67 14.87
CA SER A 481 -1.46 -16.55 15.62
C SER A 481 -0.39 -15.71 14.94
N THR A 482 -0.57 -15.34 13.66
CA THR A 482 0.44 -14.66 12.84
C THR A 482 0.02 -13.30 12.32
N LEU A 483 -1.29 -12.99 12.34
CA LEU A 483 -1.82 -11.67 12.05
C LEU A 483 -1.40 -10.65 13.12
N TYR A 484 -1.55 -9.36 12.80
CA TYR A 484 -1.42 -8.26 13.75
C TYR A 484 -2.65 -7.34 13.63
N TYR A 485 -3.60 -7.49 14.54
CA TYR A 485 -4.77 -6.61 14.66
C TYR A 485 -4.68 -5.77 15.92
N GLY A 486 -4.56 -4.46 15.71
CA GLY A 486 -4.33 -3.49 16.78
C GLY A 486 -5.49 -2.52 16.95
N GLU A 487 -5.88 -2.26 18.19
CA GLU A 487 -6.78 -1.16 18.55
C GLU A 487 -6.10 -0.22 19.56
N TYR A 488 -6.13 1.09 19.31
CA TYR A 488 -5.49 2.10 20.16
C TYR A 488 -6.38 3.33 20.38
N MET A 489 -6.77 3.63 21.61
CA MET A 489 -7.53 4.84 21.99
C MET A 489 -8.77 5.12 21.10
N ASN A 490 -9.48 4.07 20.68
CA ASN A 490 -10.77 4.23 20.01
C ASN A 490 -11.84 4.65 21.02
N VAL A 491 -12.86 5.36 20.53
CA VAL A 491 -14.00 5.84 21.33
C VAL A 491 -15.31 5.43 20.66
N GLY A 492 -16.45 5.58 21.37
CA GLY A 492 -17.77 5.24 20.84
C GLY A 492 -18.28 3.87 21.30
N GLY A 493 -19.55 3.58 20.99
CA GLY A 493 -20.26 2.40 21.51
C GLY A 493 -19.69 1.05 21.08
N GLY A 494 -18.95 1.00 19.96
CA GLY A 494 -18.27 -0.19 19.46
C GLY A 494 -16.81 -0.33 19.91
N ALA A 495 -16.28 0.61 20.69
CA ALA A 495 -14.86 0.66 21.03
C ALA A 495 -14.44 -0.16 22.26
N ASN A 496 -15.39 -0.69 23.05
CA ASN A 496 -15.04 -1.52 24.21
C ASN A 496 -14.32 -2.80 23.75
N THR A 497 -13.13 -3.05 24.30
CA THR A 497 -12.28 -4.19 23.97
C THR A 497 -12.47 -5.44 24.85
N ASP A 498 -13.25 -5.37 25.93
CA ASP A 498 -13.39 -6.47 26.90
C ASP A 498 -13.91 -7.77 26.25
N GLY A 499 -14.87 -7.62 25.34
CA GLY A 499 -15.49 -8.69 24.58
C GLY A 499 -14.74 -9.12 23.31
N ARG A 500 -13.57 -8.54 23.03
CA ARG A 500 -12.79 -8.87 21.82
C ARG A 500 -12.29 -10.30 21.86
N VAL A 501 -12.09 -10.84 20.66
CA VAL A 501 -11.42 -12.13 20.41
C VAL A 501 -10.11 -12.25 21.20
N LYS A 502 -9.76 -13.47 21.59
CA LYS A 502 -8.54 -13.78 22.38
C LYS A 502 -7.43 -14.39 21.51
N TRP A 503 -7.34 -13.98 20.24
CA TRP A 503 -6.33 -14.50 19.33
C TRP A 503 -4.94 -13.97 19.69
N PRO A 504 -3.86 -14.76 19.54
CA PRO A 504 -2.51 -14.28 19.83
C PRO A 504 -2.10 -13.05 19.01
N GLY A 505 -2.62 -12.91 17.78
CA GLY A 505 -2.36 -11.76 16.91
C GLY A 505 -3.24 -10.53 17.19
N PHE A 506 -4.19 -10.59 18.13
CA PHE A 506 -4.98 -9.43 18.52
C PHE A 506 -4.32 -8.67 19.67
N HIS A 507 -4.27 -7.35 19.57
CA HIS A 507 -3.59 -6.48 20.50
C HIS A 507 -4.45 -5.25 20.84
N VAL A 508 -4.76 -5.09 22.13
CA VAL A 508 -5.13 -3.78 22.67
C VAL A 508 -3.82 -3.04 22.90
N ILE A 509 -3.52 -2.07 22.05
CA ILE A 509 -2.30 -1.28 22.14
C ILE A 509 -2.51 -0.27 23.26
N THR A 510 -1.63 -0.27 24.27
CA THR A 510 -1.68 0.67 25.40
C THR A 510 -0.52 1.65 25.38
N ASN A 511 0.64 1.22 24.86
CA ASN A 511 1.84 2.05 24.80
C ASN A 511 1.82 2.95 23.55
N PRO A 512 1.86 4.30 23.70
CA PRO A 512 1.94 5.22 22.58
C PRO A 512 3.15 4.97 21.66
N SER A 513 4.27 4.45 22.18
CA SER A 513 5.45 4.15 21.35
C SER A 513 5.24 3.00 20.36
N ASP A 514 4.25 2.14 20.61
CA ASP A 514 3.85 1.09 19.67
C ASP A 514 2.85 1.62 18.66
N ALA A 515 1.88 2.43 19.11
CA ALA A 515 0.90 3.06 18.23
C ALA A 515 1.56 4.03 17.22
N VAL A 516 2.56 4.80 17.64
CA VAL A 516 3.20 5.82 16.79
C VAL A 516 3.91 5.21 15.58
N LYS A 517 4.28 3.92 15.60
CA LYS A 517 4.84 3.19 14.46
C LYS A 517 3.86 3.12 13.28
N PHE A 518 2.55 3.23 13.57
CA PHE A 518 1.47 3.22 12.57
C PHE A 518 0.99 4.63 12.18
N SER A 519 1.59 5.70 12.73
CA SER A 519 1.27 7.07 12.33
C SER A 519 1.70 7.37 10.89
N VAL A 520 1.14 8.41 10.28
CA VAL A 520 1.46 8.79 8.88
C VAL A 520 2.96 9.05 8.69
N GLY A 521 3.61 9.70 9.65
CA GLY A 521 5.04 10.02 9.59
C GLY A 521 5.91 8.76 9.57
N ASN A 522 5.62 7.78 10.43
CA ASN A 522 6.45 6.57 10.52
C ASN A 522 6.06 5.49 9.50
N PHE A 523 4.76 5.25 9.31
CA PHE A 523 4.28 4.13 8.50
C PHE A 523 4.39 4.42 7.00
N LEU A 524 4.15 5.68 6.59
CA LEU A 524 4.23 6.09 5.18
C LEU A 524 5.51 6.85 4.83
N ALA A 525 6.36 7.18 5.81
CA ALA A 525 7.33 8.26 5.65
C ALA A 525 6.66 9.55 5.16
N GLY A 526 5.46 9.86 5.68
CA GLY A 526 4.54 10.83 5.08
C GLY A 526 5.10 12.24 4.89
N ASP A 527 5.97 12.70 5.79
CA ASP A 527 6.64 14.01 5.67
C ASP A 527 7.45 14.18 4.38
N SER A 528 7.99 13.09 3.84
CA SER A 528 8.84 13.08 2.65
C SER A 528 8.09 13.28 1.33
N TRP A 529 6.80 12.93 1.28
CA TRP A 529 6.05 12.92 0.01
C TRP A 529 4.62 13.49 0.11
N ILE A 530 3.91 13.36 1.23
CA ILE A 530 2.55 13.90 1.39
C ILE A 530 2.58 15.42 1.52
N SER A 531 3.59 15.99 2.19
CA SER A 531 3.77 17.44 2.30
C SER A 531 3.81 18.12 0.92
N GLY A 532 4.46 17.47 -0.05
CA GLY A 532 4.50 17.93 -1.44
C GLY A 532 3.18 17.74 -2.19
N SER A 533 2.21 17.00 -1.67
CA SER A 533 0.87 16.94 -2.24
C SER A 533 -0.02 18.11 -1.83
N GLY A 534 0.43 18.98 -0.91
CA GLY A 534 -0.35 20.07 -0.30
C GLY A 534 -1.65 19.67 0.39
N VAL A 535 -1.91 18.36 0.54
CA VAL A 535 -3.01 17.81 1.32
C VAL A 535 -2.63 17.87 2.81
N PRO A 536 -3.56 18.33 3.68
CA PRO A 536 -3.30 18.33 5.12
C PRO A 536 -3.14 16.90 5.64
N PHE A 537 -2.17 16.67 6.51
CA PHE A 537 -2.01 15.40 7.21
C PHE A 537 -1.43 15.63 8.60
N ASP A 538 -1.80 14.76 9.53
CA ASP A 538 -1.23 14.72 10.88
C ASP A 538 -0.17 13.61 10.89
N ALA A 539 1.10 13.98 11.02
CA ALA A 539 2.22 13.03 10.94
C ALA A 539 2.30 12.09 12.15
N GLY A 540 1.88 12.55 13.33
CA GLY A 540 1.98 11.82 14.60
C GLY A 540 0.69 11.14 15.03
N LEU A 541 0.55 10.86 16.33
CA LEU A 541 -0.66 10.26 16.94
C LEU A 541 -1.80 11.25 17.11
#